data_AF-A0AAW0FNB6-F1
#
_entry.id   AF-A0AAW0FNB6-F1
#
_cell.length_a   1.000
_cell.length_b   1.000
_cell.length_c   1.000
_cell.angle_alpha   90.00
_cell.angle_beta   90.00
_cell.angle_gamma   90.00
#
_symmetry.space_group_name_H-M   'P 1'
#
loop_
_entity.id
_entity.type
_entity.pdbx_description
1 polymer ?
#
loop_
_entity_poly.entity_id
_entity_poly.type
_entity_poly.pdbx_seq_one_letter_code
_entity_poly.pdbx_strand_id
1 'polypeptide(L)'
;MVQQESLLEVIGKVDKFPYVPDSNYYSLIAHDEITQIGYITKSIAHHFAEELALKVDHEARTVTIDPGLDTLEKRESVFADMASRFRKIPEFDIAVNKGWRNELYTIYNPSQVPYLKVERAFSILMGVITYGIT
;
A
#
# COMPACT_ATOMS: atom_id res chain seq x y z
N MET A 1 1.41 40.31 -2.79
CA MET A 1 2.81 39.86 -2.97
C MET A 1 2.79 38.34 -2.90
N VAL A 2 3.24 37.64 -3.94
CA VAL A 2 3.34 36.17 -3.90
C VAL A 2 4.64 35.84 -3.18
N GLN A 3 4.55 35.17 -2.04
CA GLN A 3 5.74 34.69 -1.33
C GLN A 3 6.35 33.56 -2.16
N GLN A 4 7.58 33.77 -2.62
CA GLN A 4 8.30 32.79 -3.42
C GLN A 4 8.82 31.70 -2.48
N GLU A 5 8.37 30.47 -2.71
CA GLU A 5 8.79 29.31 -1.94
C GLU A 5 10.21 28.88 -2.34
N SER A 6 11.05 28.59 -1.35
CA SER A 6 12.41 28.08 -1.55
C SER A 6 12.40 26.58 -1.86
N LEU A 7 13.46 26.09 -2.52
CA LEU A 7 13.62 24.65 -2.77
C LEU A 7 13.64 23.82 -1.48
N LEU A 8 14.18 24.38 -0.38
CA LEU A 8 14.20 23.72 0.92
C LEU A 8 12.79 23.53 1.49
N GLU A 9 11.91 24.52 1.32
CA GLU A 9 10.51 24.42 1.76
C GLU A 9 9.75 23.36 0.95
N VAL A 10 10.01 23.26 -0.36
CA VAL A 10 9.43 22.22 -1.23
C VAL A 10 9.88 20.82 -0.80
N ILE A 11 11.19 20.61 -0.59
CA ILE A 11 11.72 19.33 -0.07
C ILE A 11 11.08 19.01 1.27
N GLY A 12 11.05 20.00 2.16
CA GLY A 12 10.43 19.88 3.46
C GLY A 12 8.96 19.48 3.40
N LYS A 13 8.21 19.79 2.33
CA LYS A 13 6.81 19.37 2.15
C LYS A 13 6.65 17.93 1.68
N VAL A 14 7.60 17.39 0.91
CA VAL A 14 7.50 16.04 0.33
C VAL A 14 8.20 14.98 1.19
N ASP A 15 9.13 15.37 2.05
CA ASP A 15 9.87 14.48 2.96
C ASP A 15 9.36 14.58 4.41
N LYS A 16 8.05 14.33 4.62
CA LYS A 16 7.39 14.42 5.95
C LYS A 16 6.84 13.11 6.49
N PHE A 17 7.24 11.96 5.94
CA PHE A 17 6.70 10.70 6.42
C PHE A 17 7.26 10.36 7.81
N PRO A 18 6.42 9.91 8.78
CA PRO A 18 6.92 9.44 10.06
C PRO A 18 7.68 8.13 9.85
N TYR A 19 9.01 8.22 9.71
CA TYR A 19 9.92 7.08 9.63
C TYR A 19 10.07 6.32 10.98
N VAL A 20 9.31 6.72 11.99
CA VAL A 20 9.20 6.09 13.31
C VAL A 20 7.78 5.55 13.51
N PRO A 21 7.58 4.52 14.34
CA PRO A 21 6.24 3.99 14.61
C PRO A 21 5.27 5.10 15.07
N ASP A 22 4.34 5.45 14.20
CA ASP A 22 3.26 6.40 14.47
C ASP A 22 1.97 5.62 14.73
N SER A 23 1.28 5.99 15.81
CA SER A 23 0.02 5.41 16.23
C SER A 23 -1.13 5.49 15.22
N ASN A 24 -0.97 6.27 14.14
CA ASN A 24 -1.94 6.44 13.07
C ASN A 24 -1.83 5.42 11.94
N TYR A 25 -0.74 4.65 11.89
CA TYR A 25 -0.49 3.69 10.82
C TYR A 25 -0.33 2.26 11.35
N TYR A 26 -0.63 1.33 10.46
CA TYR A 26 -0.41 -0.10 10.59
C TYR A 26 0.77 -0.49 9.71
N SER A 27 1.59 -1.43 10.15
CA SER A 27 2.63 -2.02 9.31
C SER A 27 2.03 -3.09 8.41
N LEU A 28 2.21 -2.96 7.09
CA LEU A 28 1.89 -4.03 6.14
C LEU A 28 3.06 -5.02 6.10
N ILE A 29 2.82 -6.24 6.56
CA ILE A 29 3.79 -7.32 6.66
C ILE A 29 3.57 -8.31 5.51
N ALA A 30 4.66 -8.73 4.88
CA ALA A 30 4.65 -9.71 3.80
C ALA A 30 4.23 -11.11 4.29
N HIS A 31 4.02 -12.03 3.34
CA HIS A 31 3.64 -13.42 3.60
C HIS A 31 4.66 -14.22 4.44
N ASP A 32 5.88 -13.70 4.60
CA ASP A 32 6.91 -14.29 5.47
C ASP A 32 6.73 -13.93 6.95
N GLU A 33 5.66 -13.18 7.27
CA GLU A 33 5.29 -12.71 8.61
C GLU A 33 6.33 -11.83 9.31
N ILE A 34 7.38 -11.42 8.59
CA ILE A 34 8.53 -10.72 9.16
C ILE A 34 8.76 -9.40 8.44
N THR A 35 8.71 -9.40 7.10
CA THR A 35 9.17 -8.26 6.32
C THR A 35 8.09 -7.21 6.16
N GLN A 36 8.34 -6.02 6.67
CA GLN A 36 7.45 -4.88 6.43
C GLN A 36 7.66 -4.31 5.01
N ILE A 37 6.57 -4.16 4.27
CA ILE A 37 6.57 -3.69 2.87
C ILE A 37 5.77 -2.41 2.65
N GLY A 38 5.05 -1.90 3.66
CA GLY A 38 4.27 -0.67 3.55
C GLY A 38 3.64 -0.21 4.85
N TYR A 39 2.92 0.91 4.77
CA TYR A 39 2.19 1.52 5.88
C TYR A 39 0.73 1.77 5.50
N ILE A 40 -0.18 1.27 6.32
CA ILE A 40 -1.62 1.32 6.06
C ILE A 40 -2.29 2.26 7.06
N THR A 41 -3.20 3.12 6.60
CA THR A 41 -3.96 3.98 7.53
C THR A 41 -4.99 3.15 8.30
N LYS A 42 -5.39 3.62 9.49
CA LYS A 42 -6.47 3.00 10.28
C LYS A 42 -7.71 2.66 9.44
N SER A 43 -8.18 3.59 8.61
CA SER A 43 -9.38 3.38 7.78
C SER A 43 -9.22 2.17 6.86
N ILE A 44 -8.10 2.11 6.13
CA ILE A 44 -7.84 0.99 5.23
C ILE A 44 -7.63 -0.32 5.98
N ALA A 45 -7.00 -0.31 7.16
CA ALA A 45 -6.84 -1.50 7.99
C ALA A 45 -8.20 -2.11 8.40
N HIS A 46 -9.24 -1.30 8.63
CA HIS A 46 -10.58 -1.81 8.90
C HIS A 46 -11.20 -2.49 7.67
N HIS A 47 -11.06 -1.89 6.49
CA HIS A 47 -11.52 -2.54 5.25
C HIS A 47 -10.74 -3.83 4.95
N PHE A 48 -9.44 -3.86 5.24
CA PHE A 48 -8.60 -5.03 5.06
C PHE A 48 -8.89 -6.16 6.07
N ALA A 49 -9.54 -5.87 7.20
CA ALA A 49 -9.93 -6.89 8.16
C ALA A 49 -11.04 -7.82 7.64
N GLU A 50 -11.75 -7.42 6.59
CA GLU A 50 -12.77 -8.23 5.91
C GLU A 50 -12.17 -9.19 4.87
N GLU A 51 -10.88 -9.05 4.58
CA GLU A 51 -10.19 -9.79 3.53
C GLU A 51 -9.56 -11.06 4.08
N LEU A 52 -10.01 -12.23 3.60
CA LEU A 52 -9.49 -13.54 4.05
C LEU A 52 -7.98 -13.72 3.82
N ALA A 53 -7.43 -13.01 2.84
CA ALA A 53 -6.02 -13.05 2.49
C ALA A 53 -5.13 -12.21 3.42
N LEU A 54 -5.72 -11.48 4.37
CA LEU A 54 -5.04 -10.57 5.27
C LEU A 54 -5.41 -10.88 6.72
N LYS A 55 -4.40 -10.92 7.58
CA LYS A 55 -4.56 -11.01 9.02
C LYS A 55 -4.32 -9.63 9.63
N VAL A 56 -5.35 -9.00 10.17
CA VAL A 56 -5.24 -7.71 10.84
C VAL A 56 -5.15 -7.90 12.34
N ASP A 57 -4.09 -7.38 12.95
CA ASP A 57 -3.92 -7.30 14.40
C ASP A 57 -4.00 -5.83 14.82
N HIS A 58 -5.07 -5.46 15.52
CA HIS A 58 -5.30 -4.08 15.97
C HIS A 58 -4.46 -3.68 17.18
N GLU A 59 -4.00 -4.62 17.99
CA GLU A 59 -3.14 -4.35 19.14
C GLU A 59 -1.70 -4.12 18.67
N ALA A 60 -1.18 -5.03 17.84
CA ALA A 60 0.13 -4.90 17.22
C ALA A 60 0.15 -3.84 16.10
N ARG A 61 -1.02 -3.45 15.59
CA ARG A 61 -1.21 -2.58 14.42
C ARG A 61 -0.48 -3.10 13.20
N THR A 62 -0.73 -4.37 12.87
CA THR A 62 -0.17 -5.01 11.69
C THR A 62 -1.29 -5.49 10.78
N VAL A 63 -0.99 -5.50 9.48
CA VAL A 63 -1.76 -6.22 8.47
C VAL A 63 -0.78 -7.18 7.82
N THR A 64 -0.97 -8.47 8.02
CA THR A 64 -0.07 -9.50 7.50
C THR A 64 -0.71 -10.23 6.33
N ILE A 65 0.01 -10.32 5.22
CA ILE A 65 -0.42 -11.12 4.06
C ILE A 65 -0.40 -12.61 4.44
N ASP A 66 -1.44 -13.36 4.05
CA ASP A 66 -1.56 -14.77 4.38
C ASP A 66 -0.32 -15.58 3.92
N PRO A 67 0.31 -16.39 4.81
CA PRO A 67 1.49 -17.18 4.47
C PRO A 67 1.28 -18.20 3.35
N GLY A 68 0.04 -18.64 3.11
CA GLY A 68 -0.34 -19.53 2.01
C GLY A 68 -0.24 -18.88 0.62
N LEU A 69 -0.08 -17.55 0.56
CA LEU A 69 0.24 -16.79 -0.65
C LEU A 69 1.76 -16.76 -0.90
N ASP A 70 2.34 -17.95 -0.96
CA ASP A 70 3.78 -18.23 -1.07
C ASP A 70 4.36 -18.04 -2.48
N THR A 71 3.52 -17.95 -3.51
CA THR A 71 3.96 -17.66 -4.89
C THR A 71 3.53 -16.28 -5.37
N LEU A 72 4.29 -15.74 -6.32
CA LEU A 72 3.96 -14.47 -6.96
C LEU A 72 2.55 -14.50 -7.58
N GLU A 73 2.20 -15.58 -8.26
CA GLU A 73 0.93 -15.75 -8.97
C GLU A 73 -0.26 -15.80 -8.01
N LYS A 74 -0.12 -16.47 -6.85
CA LYS A 74 -1.15 -16.49 -5.80
C LYS A 74 -1.41 -15.08 -5.27
N ARG A 75 -0.34 -14.34 -4.98
CA ARG A 75 -0.43 -12.95 -4.52
C ARG A 75 -1.07 -12.07 -5.59
N GLU A 76 -0.57 -12.10 -6.83
CA GLU A 76 -1.10 -11.29 -7.94
C GLU A 76 -2.59 -11.56 -8.18
N SER A 77 -3.03 -12.82 -8.18
CA SER A 77 -4.42 -13.20 -8.36
C SER A 77 -5.34 -12.61 -7.29
N VAL A 78 -4.97 -12.80 -6.01
CA VAL A 78 -5.74 -12.30 -4.86
C VAL A 78 -5.81 -10.78 -4.85
N PHE A 79 -4.67 -10.11 -5.02
CA PHE A 79 -4.63 -8.65 -4.98
C PHE A 79 -5.29 -8.01 -6.20
N ALA A 80 -5.31 -8.67 -7.36
CA ALA A 80 -6.09 -8.22 -8.52
C ALA A 80 -7.60 -8.29 -8.28
N ASP A 81 -8.09 -9.36 -7.64
CA ASP A 81 -9.49 -9.47 -7.23
C ASP A 81 -9.85 -8.40 -6.19
N MET A 82 -9.03 -8.26 -5.14
CA MET A 82 -9.19 -7.22 -4.13
C MET A 82 -9.25 -5.83 -4.76
N ALA A 83 -8.30 -5.48 -5.63
CA ALA A 83 -8.28 -4.20 -6.32
C ALA A 83 -9.55 -3.97 -7.14
N SER A 84 -10.05 -5.01 -7.81
CA SER A 84 -11.29 -4.96 -8.60
C SER A 84 -12.54 -4.75 -7.74
N ARG A 85 -12.58 -5.30 -6.52
CA ARG A 85 -13.67 -5.07 -5.56
C ARG A 85 -13.59 -3.69 -4.94
N PHE A 86 -12.40 -3.27 -4.48
CA PHE A 86 -12.17 -1.96 -3.88
C PHE A 86 -12.42 -0.82 -4.87
N ARG A 87 -12.18 -1.04 -6.16
CA ARG A 87 -12.54 -0.10 -7.22
C ARG A 87 -14.03 0.28 -7.21
N LYS A 88 -14.91 -0.61 -6.73
CA LYS A 88 -16.37 -0.41 -6.73
C LYS A 88 -16.87 0.22 -5.42
N ILE A 89 -16.01 0.38 -4.43
CA ILE A 89 -16.33 0.97 -3.13
C ILE A 89 -16.42 2.50 -3.29
N PRO A 90 -17.57 3.14 -3.01
CA PRO A 90 -17.75 4.59 -3.21
C PRO A 90 -16.72 5.46 -2.50
N GLU A 91 -16.29 5.05 -1.31
CA GLU A 91 -15.28 5.72 -0.48
C GLU A 91 -13.92 5.81 -1.19
N PHE A 92 -13.64 4.88 -2.11
CA PHE A 92 -12.40 4.80 -2.87
C PHE A 92 -12.54 5.22 -4.34
N ASP A 93 -13.68 5.77 -4.75
CA ASP A 93 -13.93 6.13 -6.16
C ASP A 93 -12.88 7.09 -6.72
N ILE A 94 -12.49 8.12 -5.96
CA ILE A 94 -11.47 9.08 -6.40
C ILE A 94 -10.10 8.43 -6.51
N ALA A 95 -9.69 7.72 -5.45
CA ALA A 95 -8.36 7.16 -5.30
C ALA A 95 -8.11 5.99 -6.27
N VAL A 96 -9.06 5.05 -6.34
CA VAL A 96 -8.91 3.79 -7.08
C VAL A 96 -9.62 3.83 -8.42
N ASN A 97 -10.91 4.18 -8.48
CA ASN A 97 -11.68 4.07 -9.73
C ASN A 97 -11.31 5.12 -10.78
N LYS A 98 -11.33 6.41 -10.41
CA LYS A 98 -10.90 7.52 -11.27
C LYS A 98 -9.39 7.50 -11.52
N GLY A 99 -8.65 6.95 -10.55
CA GLY A 99 -7.22 6.69 -10.63
C GLY A 99 -6.83 5.50 -11.52
N TRP A 100 -7.78 4.62 -11.87
CA TRP A 100 -7.50 3.37 -12.59
C TRP A 100 -6.88 3.62 -13.97
N ARG A 101 -5.84 2.85 -14.31
CA ARG A 101 -5.09 2.99 -15.58
C ARG A 101 -4.85 1.66 -16.30
N ASN A 102 -5.18 0.53 -15.68
CA ASN A 102 -4.71 -0.79 -16.12
C ASN A 102 -3.17 -0.84 -16.18
N GLU A 103 -2.53 -0.27 -15.16
CA GLU A 103 -1.08 -0.16 -15.03
C GLU A 103 -0.65 -0.84 -13.74
N LEU A 104 0.08 -1.95 -13.85
CA LEU A 104 0.56 -2.70 -12.70
C LEU A 104 1.89 -2.15 -12.20
N TYR A 105 1.94 -1.80 -10.92
CA TYR A 105 3.18 -1.50 -10.20
C TYR A 105 3.76 -2.77 -9.61
N THR A 106 5.09 -2.91 -9.73
CA THR A 106 5.84 -4.00 -9.08
C THR A 106 6.28 -3.54 -7.70
N ILE A 107 5.80 -4.24 -6.68
CA ILE A 107 6.28 -4.16 -5.30
C ILE A 107 7.45 -5.13 -5.18
N TYR A 108 8.54 -4.68 -4.59
CA TYR A 108 9.75 -5.49 -4.42
C TYR A 108 9.93 -5.88 -2.96
N ASN A 109 10.31 -7.14 -2.72
CA ASN A 109 10.69 -7.63 -1.40
C ASN A 109 11.50 -8.94 -1.53
N PRO A 110 12.80 -8.98 -1.13
CA PRO A 110 13.65 -7.84 -0.78
C PRO A 110 13.90 -6.92 -2.00
N SER A 111 14.69 -5.85 -1.83
CA SER A 111 15.03 -4.91 -2.92
C SER A 111 15.43 -5.65 -4.21
N GLN A 112 14.83 -5.25 -5.34
CA GLN A 112 15.05 -5.80 -6.69
C GLN A 112 14.44 -7.19 -6.96
N VAL A 113 13.81 -7.85 -5.99
CA VAL A 113 13.06 -9.10 -6.21
C VAL A 113 11.56 -8.80 -6.30
N PRO A 114 10.89 -9.03 -7.44
CA PRO A 114 9.45 -8.83 -7.57
C PRO A 114 8.68 -9.68 -6.57
N TYR A 115 7.91 -9.02 -5.72
CA TYR A 115 7.12 -9.63 -4.67
C TYR A 115 5.65 -9.75 -5.06
N LEU A 116 5.08 -8.67 -5.59
CA LEU A 116 3.69 -8.57 -5.97
C LEU A 116 3.55 -7.54 -7.09
N LYS A 117 2.72 -7.82 -8.09
CA LYS A 117 2.23 -6.79 -9.01
C LYS A 117 0.78 -6.45 -8.68
N VAL A 118 0.48 -5.17 -8.61
CA VAL A 118 -0.86 -4.69 -8.27
C VAL A 118 -1.17 -3.43 -9.04
N GLU A 119 -2.45 -3.14 -9.24
CA GLU A 119 -2.85 -1.91 -9.93
C GLU A 119 -2.32 -0.67 -9.22
N ARG A 120 -1.71 0.23 -9.99
CA ARG A 120 -1.14 1.50 -9.52
C ARG A 120 -2.11 2.31 -8.64
N ALA A 121 -3.38 2.36 -9.04
CA ALA A 121 -4.40 3.09 -8.30
C ALA A 121 -4.79 2.41 -6.98
N PHE A 122 -4.52 1.12 -6.84
CA PHE A 122 -4.76 0.37 -5.60
C PHE A 122 -3.53 0.37 -4.68
N SER A 123 -2.31 0.45 -5.22
CA SER A 123 -1.07 0.42 -4.42
C SER A 123 -1.01 1.54 -3.37
N ILE A 124 -1.67 2.66 -3.61
CA ILE A 124 -1.79 3.77 -2.64
C ILE A 124 -2.52 3.38 -1.34
N LEU A 125 -3.46 2.42 -1.40
CA LEU A 125 -4.16 1.93 -0.21
C LEU A 125 -3.24 1.05 0.64
N MET A 126 -2.29 0.38 0.00
CA MET A 126 -1.31 -0.48 0.66
C MET A 126 -0.14 0.30 1.28
N GLY A 127 0.04 1.57 0.87
CA GLY A 127 1.15 2.43 1.31
C GLY A 127 2.52 1.79 1.14
N VAL A 128 2.68 1.05 0.04
CA VAL A 128 3.92 0.38 -0.37
C VAL A 128 4.87 1.34 -1.07
N ILE A 129 6.15 1.00 -1.09
CA ILE A 129 7.14 1.72 -1.89
C ILE A 129 6.83 1.53 -3.38
N THR A 130 6.85 2.63 -4.13
CA THR A 130 6.61 2.65 -5.58
C THR A 130 7.81 3.25 -6.30
N TYR A 131 8.03 2.83 -7.55
CA TYR A 131 9.15 3.26 -8.37
C TYR A 131 8.64 3.93 -9.64
N GLY A 132 9.26 5.04 -10.02
CA GLY A 132 8.98 5.78 -11.24
C GLY A 132 10.26 6.16 -11.98
N ILE A 133 10.16 6.31 -13.29
CA ILE A 133 11.25 6.81 -14.13
C ILE A 133 10.99 8.30 -14.36
N THR A 134 12.01 9.14 -14.13
CA THR A 134 11.94 10.60 -14.26
C THR A 134 13.02 11.11 -15.21
#